data_AF-A8F771-F1
#
_entry.id   AF-A8F771-F1
#
_cell.length_a   1.000
_cell.length_b   1.000
_cell.length_c   1.000
_cell.angle_alpha   90.00
_cell.angle_beta   90.00
_cell.angle_gamma   90.00
#
_symmetry.space_group_name_H-M   'P 1'
#
loop_
_entity.id
_entity.type
_entity.pdbx_description
1 polymer ?
#
loop_
_entity_poly.entity_id
_entity_poly.type
_entity_poly.pdbx_seq_one_letter_code
_entity_poly.pdbx_strand_id
1 'polypeptide(L)' 'MIEKITGQMALKQIIEMHSDLGEALSKMGFDTCCSKMSTLEDACKDKGKNLQLVLEKLNQIVDQLNLIESIEEKFKEKI' A
#
# COMPACT_ATOMS: atom_id res chain seq x y z
N MET A 1 -10.95 6.23 -5.67
CA MET A 1 -9.57 5.99 -6.12
C MET A 1 -8.57 6.29 -5.02
N ILE A 2 -7.66 5.34 -4.80
CA ILE A 2 -6.60 5.34 -3.79
C ILE A 2 -5.38 6.12 -4.31
N GLU A 3 -4.81 6.97 -3.47
CA GLU A 3 -3.61 7.75 -3.81
C GLU A 3 -2.33 6.91 -3.84
N LYS A 4 -1.32 7.37 -4.58
CA LYS A 4 -0.01 6.71 -4.64
C LYS A 4 0.71 6.81 -3.30
N ILE A 5 1.34 5.71 -2.90
CA ILE A 5 2.09 5.59 -1.65
C ILE A 5 3.48 6.19 -1.82
N THR A 6 3.95 6.89 -0.79
CA THR A 6 5.29 7.48 -0.71
C THR A 6 6.08 6.95 0.50
N GLY A 7 7.41 7.04 0.44
CA GLY A 7 8.29 6.54 1.52
C GLY A 7 8.11 7.26 2.86
N GLN A 8 7.56 8.47 2.83
CA GLN A 8 7.31 9.29 4.02
C GLN A 8 6.00 8.91 4.74
N MET A 9 5.14 8.10 4.10
CA MET A 9 3.89 7.67 4.73
C MET A 9 4.18 6.69 5.87
N ALA A 10 3.45 6.84 6.96
CA ALA A 10 3.48 5.89 8.07
C ALA A 10 2.94 4.53 7.61
N LEU A 11 3.56 3.43 8.07
CA LEU A 11 3.07 2.08 7.80
C LEU A 11 1.60 1.92 8.18
N LYS A 12 1.20 2.49 9.32
CA LYS A 12 -0.18 2.49 9.79
C LYS A 12 -1.13 3.14 8.77
N GLN A 13 -0.76 4.29 8.22
CA GLN A 13 -1.60 4.95 7.21
C GLN A 13 -1.74 4.10 5.95
N ILE A 14 -0.67 3.45 5.48
CA ILE A 14 -0.72 2.57 4.31
C ILE A 14 -1.65 1.38 4.56
N ILE A 15 -1.63 0.81 5.77
CA ILE A 15 -2.52 -0.30 6.16
C ILE A 15 -3.98 0.18 6.25
N GLU A 16 -4.22 1.38 6.77
CA GLU A 16 -5.56 1.97 6.90
C GLU A 16 -6.15 2.39 5.54
N MET A 17 -5.34 2.58 4.50
CA MET A 17 -5.82 2.91 3.15
C MET A 17 -6.56 1.73 2.49
N HIS A 18 -6.04 0.51 2.61
CA HIS A 18 -6.68 -0.68 2.03
C HIS A 18 -6.16 -1.97 2.67
N SER A 19 -7.04 -2.96 2.84
CA SER A 19 -6.70 -4.28 3.40
C SER A 19 -5.57 -4.98 2.64
N ASP A 20 -5.60 -4.96 1.31
CA ASP A 20 -4.57 -5.56 0.45
C ASP A 20 -3.18 -4.93 0.62
N LEU A 21 -3.11 -3.63 0.90
CA LEU A 21 -1.84 -2.94 1.16
C LEU A 21 -1.23 -3.42 2.49
N GLY A 22 -2.07 -3.56 3.52
CA GLY A 22 -1.65 -4.14 4.79
C GLY A 22 -1.20 -5.59 4.65
N GLU A 23 -1.92 -6.41 3.88
CA GLU A 23 -1.52 -7.79 3.60
C GLU A 23 -0.18 -7.85 2.84
N ALA A 24 0.00 -6.99 1.84
CA ALA A 24 1.24 -6.92 1.07
C ALA A 24 2.44 -6.52 1.94
N LEU A 25 2.27 -5.54 2.83
CA LEU A 25 3.29 -5.16 3.81
C LEU A 25 3.65 -6.33 4.74
N SER A 26 2.65 -7.03 5.26
CA SER A 26 2.84 -8.22 6.09
C SER A 26 3.60 -9.32 5.35
N LYS A 27 3.23 -9.62 4.09
CA LYS A 27 3.93 -10.59 3.22
C LYS A 27 5.36 -10.16 2.89
N MET A 28 5.61 -8.86 2.81
CA MET A 28 6.96 -8.33 2.65
C MET A 28 7.77 -8.38 3.95
N GLY A 29 7.17 -8.81 5.06
CA GLY A 29 7.82 -8.97 6.36
C GLY A 29 7.87 -7.69 7.18
N PHE A 30 7.05 -6.67 6.84
CA PHE A 30 6.87 -5.50 7.68
C PHE A 30 5.95 -5.83 8.85
N ASP A 31 6.27 -5.28 10.02
CA ASP A 31 5.37 -5.36 11.17
C ASP A 31 4.16 -4.47 10.90
N THR A 32 3.01 -5.09 10.68
CA THR A 32 1.72 -4.40 10.56
C THR A 32 1.08 -4.11 11.92
N CYS A 33 1.81 -4.34 13.01
CA CYS A 33 1.34 -4.03 14.34
C CYS A 33 1.19 -2.50 14.49
N CYS A 34 -0.05 -2.05 14.76
CA CYS A 34 -0.46 -0.64 14.85
C CYS A 34 0.32 0.23 15.85
N SER A 35 1.20 -0.36 16.67
CA SER A 35 2.01 0.36 17.66
C SER A 35 3.21 1.11 17.06
N LYS A 36 3.64 0.77 15.84
CA LYS A 36 4.77 1.47 15.18
C LYS A 36 4.26 2.60 14.28
N MET A 37 4.60 3.84 14.63
CA MET A 37 4.41 5.03 13.79
C MET A 37 5.57 5.28 12.81
N SER A 38 6.43 4.28 12.57
CA SER A 38 7.53 4.40 11.60
C SER A 38 7.01 4.64 10.20
N THR A 39 7.75 5.45 9.44
CA THR A 39 7.54 5.62 8.00
C THR A 39 7.95 4.37 7.24
N LEU A 40 7.43 4.21 6.02
CA LEU A 40 7.83 3.12 5.13
C LEU A 40 9.34 3.13 4.87
N GLU A 41 9.94 4.31 4.68
CA GLU A 41 11.39 4.48 4.53
C GLU A 41 12.17 4.00 5.76
N ASP A 42 11.75 4.41 6.95
CA ASP A 42 12.39 4.01 8.21
C ASP A 42 12.31 2.49 8.41
N ALA A 43 11.14 1.91 8.16
CA ALA A 43 10.93 0.47 8.25
C ALA A 43 11.71 -0.32 7.19
N CYS A 44 11.85 0.22 5.98
CA CYS A 44 12.70 -0.37 4.95
C CYS A 44 14.16 -0.37 5.39
N LYS A 45 14.63 0.74 5.97
CA LYS A 45 16.00 0.87 6.46
C LYS A 45 16.28 -0.08 7.63
N ASP A 46 15.37 -0.17 8.60
CA ASP A 46 15.45 -1.09 9.75
C ASP A 46 15.54 -2.56 9.31
N LYS A 47 14.73 -2.95 8.33
CA LYS A 47 14.71 -4.34 7.80
C LYS A 47 15.69 -4.61 6.66
N GLY A 48 16.52 -3.63 6.28
CA GLY A 48 17.47 -3.77 5.16
C GLY A 48 16.80 -4.03 3.80
N LYS A 49 15.59 -3.50 3.58
CA LYS A 49 14.83 -3.63 2.33
C LYS A 49 15.02 -2.41 1.43
N ASN A 50 14.98 -2.64 0.13
CA ASN A 50 15.04 -1.57 -0.85
C ASN A 50 13.68 -0.83 -0.91
N LEU A 51 13.66 0.41 -0.44
CA LEU A 51 12.47 1.27 -0.43
C LEU A 51 11.83 1.40 -1.82
N GLN A 52 12.63 1.55 -2.87
CA GLN A 52 12.12 1.75 -4.23
C GLN A 52 11.33 0.52 -4.72
N LEU A 53 11.84 -0.68 -4.46
CA LEU A 53 11.15 -1.93 -4.83
C LEU A 53 9.85 -2.11 -4.03
N VAL A 54 9.86 -1.74 -2.75
CA VAL A 54 8.66 -1.81 -1.90
C VAL A 54 7.61 -0.81 -2.38
N LEU A 55 8.01 0.42 -2.68
CA LEU A 55 7.14 1.45 -3.24
C LEU A 55 6.55 1.04 -4.58
N GLU A 56 7.36 0.48 -5.49
CA GLU A 56 6.88 0.00 -6.79
C GLU A 56 5.79 -1.05 -6.60
N LYS A 57 6.03 -2.03 -5.72
CA LYS A 57 5.08 -3.12 -5.47
C LYS A 57 3.79 -2.65 -4.82
N LEU A 58 3.87 -1.75 -3.83
CA LEU A 58 2.69 -1.15 -3.21
C LEU A 58 1.90 -0.30 -4.20
N ASN A 59 2.58 0.50 -5.01
CA ASN A 59 1.94 1.36 -6.01
C ASN A 59 1.36 0.59 -7.19
N GLN A 60 1.88 -0.61 -7.50
CA GLN A 60 1.25 -1.54 -8.44
C GLN A 60 -0.08 -2.07 -7.90
N ILE A 61 -0.15 -2.39 -6.61
CA ILE A 61 -1.42 -2.82 -5.97
C ILE A 61 -2.43 -1.67 -6.00
N VAL A 62 -2.02 -0.44 -5.67
CA VAL A 62 -2.88 0.75 -5.79
C VAL A 62 -3.42 0.90 -7.21
N ASP A 63 -2.58 0.73 -8.23
CA ASP A 63 -3.01 0.80 -9.63
C ASP A 63 -4.06 -0.26 -9.98
N GLN A 64 -3.85 -1.50 -9.51
CA GLN A 64 -4.80 -2.58 -9.71
C GLN A 64 -6.14 -2.30 -9.02
N LEU A 65 -6.12 -1.82 -7.78
CA LEU A 65 -7.33 -1.46 -7.04
C LEU A 65 -8.11 -0.35 -7.75
N ASN A 66 -7.43 0.70 -8.19
CA ASN A 66 -8.05 1.79 -8.95
C ASN A 66 -8.59 1.32 -10.30
N LEU A 67 -7.90 0.40 -10.97
CA LEU A 67 -8.37 -0.19 -12.21
C LEU A 67 -9.65 -1.01 -11.98
N ILE A 68 -9.69 -1.83 -10.94
CA ILE A 68 -10.88 -2.62 -10.56
C ILE A 68 -12.05 -1.70 -10.28
N GLU A 69 -11.87 -0.68 -9.44
CA GLU A 69 -12.90 0.31 -9.12
C GLU A 69 -13.43 1.00 -10.39
N SER A 70 -12.52 1.44 -11.27
CA SER A 70 -12.90 2.07 -12.55
C SER A 70 -13.67 1.13 -13.48
N ILE A 71 -13.34 -0.17 -13.48
CA ILE A 71 -14.11 -1.17 -14.23
C ILE A 71 -15.51 -1.31 -13.60
N GLU A 72 -15.61 -1.48 -12.29
CA GLU A 72 -16.90 -1.63 -11.60
C GLU A 72 -17.83 -0.43 -11.81
N GLU A 73 -17.30 0.80 -11.79
CA GLU A 73 -18.07 2.01 -12.09
C GLU A 73 -18.65 1.97 -13.51
N LYS A 74 -17.85 1.59 -14.51
CA LYS A 74 -18.29 1.49 -15.92
C LYS A 74 -19.38 0.44 -16.14
N PHE A 75 -19.41 -0.62 -15.33
CA PHE A 75 -20.45 -1.64 -15.41
C PHE A 75 -21.75 -1.20 -14.72
N LYS A 76 -21.69 -0.36 -13.67
CA LYS A 76 -22.89 0.18 -13.01
C LYS A 76 -23.67 1.17 -13.86
N GLU A 77 -23.01 1.97 -14.70
CA GLU A 77 -23.68 2.95 -15.59
C GLU A 77 -24.45 2.31 -16.77
N LYS A 78 -24.29 1.00 -17.00
CA LYS A 78 -24.89 0.28 -18.14
C LYS A 78 -26.11 -0.58 -17.81
N ILE A 79 -26.60 -0.52 -16.57
CA ILE A 79 -27.78 -1.27 -16.08
C ILE A 79 -28.95 -0.31 -15.84
#